data_AF-A0A952UJ72-F1
#
_entry.id   AF-A0A952UJ72-F1
#
_cell.length_a   1.000
_cell.length_b   1.000
_cell.length_c   1.000
_cell.angle_alpha   90.00
_cell.angle_beta   90.00
_cell.angle_gamma   90.00
#
_symmetry.space_group_name_H-M   'P 1'
#
loop_
_entity.id
_entity.type
_entity.pdbx_description
1 polymer ?
#
loop_
_entity_poly.entity_id
_entity_poly.type
_entity_poly.pdbx_seq_one_letter_code
_entity_poly.pdbx_strand_id
1 'polypeptide(L)'
;MANRKREPVPTPQSIASYVKRHAPRVKQSQRRHHATTETIREADHQGHHIVVKTRYEISVDGRKVLGHLGVSNDGHVHYHPIPNLSFASALDMVKAIIDVFPHQFEAKKRPHKGPGRIRHTNRTHH
;
A
#
# COMPACT_ATOMS: atom_id res chain seq x y z
N MET A 1 -33.47 16.97 -35.76
CA MET A 1 -32.04 16.71 -35.46
C MET A 1 -31.72 17.34 -34.12
N ALA A 2 -31.22 16.58 -33.13
CA ALA A 2 -31.01 17.07 -31.77
C ALA A 2 -29.71 17.89 -31.66
N ASN A 3 -29.82 19.12 -31.17
CA ASN A 3 -28.70 20.06 -31.01
C ASN A 3 -27.90 19.69 -29.75
N ARG A 4 -26.74 19.02 -29.89
CA ARG A 4 -25.83 18.77 -28.77
C ARG A 4 -25.19 20.09 -28.34
N LYS A 5 -25.58 20.61 -27.17
CA LYS A 5 -24.86 21.70 -26.48
C LYS A 5 -23.41 21.26 -26.30
N ARG A 6 -22.47 21.99 -26.93
CA ARG A 6 -21.04 21.78 -26.71
C ARG A 6 -20.70 22.31 -25.33
N GLU A 7 -20.28 21.43 -24.42
CA GLU A 7 -19.74 21.89 -23.15
C GLU A 7 -18.41 22.62 -23.39
N PRO A 8 -18.19 23.76 -22.71
CA PRO A 8 -16.97 24.53 -22.87
C PRO A 8 -15.76 23.72 -22.35
N VAL A 9 -14.66 23.76 -23.10
CA VAL A 9 -13.41 23.12 -22.69
C VAL A 9 -12.94 23.76 -21.38
N PRO A 10 -12.53 22.97 -20.37
CA PRO A 10 -12.07 23.50 -19.10
C PRO A 10 -10.89 24.46 -19.27
N THR A 11 -10.91 25.57 -18.55
CA THR A 11 -9.78 26.50 -18.50
C THR A 11 -8.81 26.09 -17.39
N PRO A 12 -7.53 26.51 -17.44
CA PRO A 12 -6.59 26.28 -16.35
C PRO A 12 -7.11 26.76 -14.98
N GLN A 13 -7.85 27.87 -14.96
CA GLN A 13 -8.47 28.43 -13.75
C GLN A 13 -9.63 27.58 -13.23
N SER A 14 -10.47 27.02 -14.12
CA SER A 14 -11.57 26.15 -13.71
C SER A 14 -11.04 24.82 -13.15
N ILE A 15 -9.97 24.29 -13.76
CA ILE A 15 -9.25 23.11 -13.25
C ILE A 15 -8.64 23.40 -11.88
N ALA A 16 -7.89 24.49 -11.72
CA ALA A 16 -7.27 24.85 -10.44
C ALA A 16 -8.31 25.04 -9.32
N SER A 17 -9.43 25.69 -9.62
CA SER A 17 -10.54 25.88 -8.68
C SER A 17 -11.19 24.57 -8.28
N TYR A 18 -11.40 23.66 -9.25
CA TYR A 18 -11.93 22.33 -9.01
C TYR A 18 -11.00 21.51 -8.11
N VAL A 19 -9.71 21.48 -8.42
CA VAL A 19 -8.69 20.77 -7.62
C VAL A 19 -8.64 21.30 -6.19
N LYS A 20 -8.59 22.63 -6.01
CA LYS A 20 -8.55 23.26 -4.68
C LYS A 20 -9.79 22.89 -3.84
N ARG A 21 -10.97 22.88 -4.46
CA ARG A 21 -12.24 22.54 -3.80
C ARG A 21 -12.26 21.10 -3.30
N HIS A 22 -11.66 20.17 -4.04
CA HIS A 22 -11.72 18.73 -3.74
C HIS A 22 -10.48 18.18 -3.02
N ALA A 23 -9.40 18.96 -2.92
CA ALA A 23 -8.15 18.56 -2.25
C ALA A 23 -8.32 18.01 -0.83
N PRO A 24 -9.20 18.56 0.05
CA PRO A 24 -9.41 17.99 1.39
C PRO A 24 -10.01 16.58 1.35
N ARG A 25 -10.96 16.34 0.43
CA ARG A 25 -11.63 15.05 0.25
C ARG A 25 -10.66 13.99 -0.29
N VAL A 26 -9.77 14.37 -1.20
CA VAL A 26 -8.68 13.49 -1.70
C VAL A 26 -7.68 13.15 -0.59
N LYS A 27 -7.28 14.14 0.22
CA LYS A 27 -6.41 13.89 1.38
C LYS A 27 -7.05 12.96 2.41
N GLN A 28 -8.37 13.05 2.58
CA GLN A 28 -9.12 12.21 3.50
C GLN A 28 -9.31 10.78 2.97
N SER A 29 -9.54 10.59 1.66
CA SER A 29 -9.64 9.26 1.06
C SER A 29 -8.30 8.52 1.10
N GLN A 30 -7.18 9.20 0.86
CA GLN A 30 -5.84 8.62 0.99
C GLN A 30 -5.52 8.11 2.40
N ARG A 31 -6.18 8.64 3.44
CA ARG A 31 -5.96 8.21 4.84
C ARG A 31 -6.66 6.90 5.22
N ARG A 32 -7.59 6.37 4.40
CA ARG A 32 -8.43 5.21 4.76
C ARG A 32 -7.91 3.84 4.29
N HIS A 33 -6.68 3.75 3.79
CA HIS A 33 -6.23 2.58 3.03
C HIS A 33 -4.95 1.95 3.56
N HIS A 34 -5.02 1.31 4.74
CA HIS A 34 -3.96 0.41 5.25
C HIS A 34 -4.51 -0.79 6.06
N ALA A 35 -5.76 -1.20 5.83
CA ALA A 35 -6.27 -2.43 6.43
C ALA A 35 -5.65 -3.64 5.71
N THR A 36 -5.19 -4.62 6.49
CA THR A 36 -4.66 -5.91 6.03
C THR A 36 -5.54 -6.47 4.91
N THR A 37 -4.97 -6.62 3.72
CA THR A 37 -5.75 -6.98 2.53
C THR A 37 -5.90 -8.49 2.47
N GLU A 38 -7.01 -8.98 2.97
CA GLU A 38 -7.48 -10.34 2.69
C GLU A 38 -8.01 -10.36 1.26
N THR A 39 -7.52 -11.30 0.45
CA THR A 39 -8.09 -11.58 -0.87
C THR A 39 -8.89 -12.86 -0.79
N ILE A 40 -10.15 -12.82 -1.21
CA ILE A 40 -11.03 -13.99 -1.30
C ILE A 40 -11.24 -14.29 -2.79
N ARG A 41 -11.03 -15.55 -3.18
CA ARG A 41 -11.26 -16.06 -4.53
C ARG A 41 -12.20 -17.25 -4.45
N GLU A 42 -13.18 -17.29 -5.33
CA GLU A 42 -14.23 -18.31 -5.32
C GLU A 42 -14.37 -18.94 -6.70
N ALA A 43 -14.67 -20.25 -6.73
CA ALA A 43 -14.93 -21.00 -7.96
C ALA A 43 -15.81 -22.21 -7.65
N ASP A 44 -16.65 -22.63 -8.60
CA ASP A 44 -17.40 -23.88 -8.50
C ASP A 44 -16.81 -24.91 -9.47
N HIS A 45 -16.55 -26.13 -8.99
CA HIS A 45 -15.99 -27.21 -9.80
C HIS A 45 -16.62 -28.56 -9.44
N GLN A 46 -17.24 -29.22 -10.42
CA GLN A 46 -17.91 -30.52 -10.24
C GLN A 46 -18.90 -30.56 -9.05
N GLY A 47 -19.65 -29.48 -8.85
CA GLY A 47 -20.62 -29.37 -7.75
C GLY A 47 -20.02 -28.97 -6.40
N HIS A 48 -18.71 -28.69 -6.33
CA HIS A 48 -18.04 -28.19 -5.14
C HIS A 48 -17.79 -26.69 -5.23
N HIS A 49 -18.19 -25.95 -4.19
CA HIS A 49 -17.85 -24.54 -4.03
C HIS A 49 -16.49 -24.40 -3.34
N ILE A 50 -15.54 -23.77 -4.02
CA ILE A 50 -14.17 -23.57 -3.60
C ILE A 50 -14.02 -22.13 -3.15
N VAL A 51 -13.53 -21.90 -1.92
CA VAL A 51 -13.19 -20.58 -1.39
C VAL A 51 -11.74 -20.56 -0.98
N VAL A 52 -10.95 -19.66 -1.55
CA VAL A 52 -9.54 -19.44 -1.21
C VAL A 52 -9.38 -18.07 -0.59
N LYS A 53 -8.97 -18.03 0.67
CA LYS A 53 -8.68 -16.80 1.41
C LYS A 53 -7.17 -16.65 1.57
N THR A 54 -6.61 -15.57 1.04
CA THR A 54 -5.18 -15.30 1.09
C THR A 54 -4.93 -14.04 1.91
N ARG A 55 -4.05 -14.16 2.91
CA ARG A 55 -3.52 -13.04 3.68
C ARG A 55 -2.00 -13.08 3.63
N TYR A 56 -1.39 -12.00 3.16
CA TYR A 56 0.05 -11.85 3.17
C TYR A 56 0.51 -10.94 4.31
N GLU A 57 1.61 -11.33 4.94
CA GLU A 57 2.43 -10.46 5.78
C GLU A 57 3.80 -10.33 5.11
N ILE A 58 4.09 -9.14 4.59
CA ILE A 58 5.30 -8.88 3.82
C ILE A 58 6.19 -7.95 4.62
N SER A 59 7.46 -8.34 4.77
CA SER A 59 8.49 -7.51 5.40
C SER A 59 9.76 -7.50 4.55
N VAL A 60 10.41 -6.35 4.50
CA VAL A 60 11.76 -6.17 3.91
C VAL A 60 12.64 -5.61 5.02
N ASP A 61 13.74 -6.30 5.33
CA ASP A 61 14.65 -5.95 6.43
C ASP A 61 13.93 -5.74 7.79
N GLY A 62 12.94 -6.59 8.08
CA GLY A 62 12.12 -6.51 9.29
C GLY A 62 11.13 -5.34 9.33
N ARG A 63 11.03 -4.54 8.25
CA ARG A 63 10.05 -3.46 8.11
C ARG A 63 8.87 -3.95 7.28
N LYS A 64 7.66 -3.84 7.83
CA LYS A 64 6.44 -4.23 7.11
C LYS A 64 6.27 -3.39 5.85
N VAL A 65 6.06 -4.06 4.72
CA VAL A 65 5.66 -3.43 3.47
C VAL A 65 4.15 -3.29 3.47
N LEU A 66 3.67 -2.05 3.51
CA LEU A 66 2.25 -1.74 3.51
C LEU A 66 1.76 -1.54 2.08
N GLY A 67 0.66 -2.20 1.72
CA GLY A 67 -0.06 -1.90 0.49
C GLY A 67 -1.20 -2.87 0.21
N HIS A 68 -2.17 -2.40 -0.57
CA HIS A 68 -3.26 -3.23 -1.04
C HIS A 68 -2.75 -4.14 -2.16
N LEU A 69 -2.72 -5.43 -1.86
CA LEU A 69 -2.38 -6.48 -2.79
C LEU A 69 -3.61 -7.33 -3.07
N GLY A 70 -3.82 -7.69 -4.32
CA GLY A 70 -4.84 -8.63 -4.75
C GLY A 70 -4.19 -9.87 -5.35
N VAL A 71 -4.90 -10.98 -5.32
CA VAL A 71 -4.53 -12.21 -6.04
C VAL A 71 -5.66 -12.56 -7.00
N SER A 72 -5.34 -12.82 -8.26
CA SER A 72 -6.30 -13.26 -9.27
C SER A 72 -6.53 -14.78 -9.20
N ASN A 73 -7.56 -15.27 -9.90
CA ASN A 73 -7.91 -16.69 -9.89
C ASN A 73 -6.81 -17.60 -10.47
N ASP A 74 -6.03 -17.08 -11.42
CA ASP A 74 -4.84 -17.74 -11.98
C ASP A 74 -3.61 -17.67 -11.06
N GLY A 75 -3.71 -17.02 -9.90
CA GLY A 75 -2.67 -16.97 -8.86
C GLY A 75 -1.71 -15.80 -8.97
N HIS A 76 -1.84 -14.94 -9.99
CA HIS A 76 -1.02 -13.75 -10.10
C HIS A 76 -1.34 -12.70 -9.03
N VAL A 77 -0.34 -11.91 -8.66
CA VAL A 77 -0.42 -10.87 -7.64
C VAL A 77 -0.47 -9.48 -8.29
N HIS A 78 -1.44 -8.68 -7.87
CA HIS A 78 -1.61 -7.29 -8.27
C HIS A 78 -1.30 -6.37 -7.10
N TYR A 79 -0.64 -5.24 -7.37
CA TYR A 79 -0.28 -4.25 -6.35
C TYR A 79 -0.89 -2.90 -6.69
N HIS A 80 -1.75 -2.36 -5.82
CA HIS A 80 -2.49 -1.13 -6.13
C HIS A 80 -1.61 0.08 -6.52
N PRO A 81 -0.45 0.32 -5.88
CA PRO A 81 0.47 1.38 -6.31
C PRO A 81 1.08 1.19 -7.70
N ILE A 82 1.04 -0.02 -8.26
CA ILE A 82 1.52 -0.32 -9.61
C ILE A 82 0.42 -1.10 -10.37
N PRO A 83 -0.69 -0.43 -10.73
CA PRO A 83 -1.94 -1.08 -11.12
C PRO A 83 -1.87 -1.83 -12.44
N ASN A 84 -0.92 -1.47 -13.31
CA ASN A 84 -0.76 -2.07 -14.64
C ASN A 84 0.24 -3.24 -14.66
N LEU A 85 0.76 -3.65 -13.50
CA LEU A 85 1.63 -4.82 -13.38
C LEU A 85 0.94 -5.96 -12.64
N SER A 86 1.27 -7.15 -13.09
CA SER A 86 0.86 -8.42 -12.50
C SER A 86 2.11 -9.27 -12.32
N PHE A 87 2.24 -9.92 -11.17
CA PHE A 87 3.44 -10.67 -10.81
C PHE A 87 3.09 -12.14 -10.61
N ALA A 88 3.98 -13.03 -11.01
CA ALA A 88 3.80 -14.48 -10.78
C ALA A 88 3.79 -14.83 -9.28
N SER A 89 4.39 -13.98 -8.44
CA SER A 89 4.45 -14.18 -7.00
C SER A 89 4.53 -12.86 -6.23
N ALA A 90 4.19 -12.92 -4.94
CA ALA A 90 4.39 -11.78 -4.03
C ALA A 90 5.87 -11.41 -3.86
N LEU A 91 6.80 -12.37 -4.00
CA LEU A 91 8.23 -12.09 -3.96
C LEU A 91 8.69 -11.29 -5.17
N ASP A 92 8.22 -11.64 -6.38
CA ASP A 92 8.59 -10.91 -7.60
C ASP A 92 7.99 -9.50 -7.61
N MET A 93 6.79 -9.34 -7.06
CA MET A 93 6.22 -8.01 -6.76
C MET A 93 7.14 -7.20 -5.86
N VAL A 94 7.63 -7.77 -4.74
CA VAL A 94 8.50 -7.06 -3.79
C VAL A 94 9.83 -6.68 -4.44
N LYS A 95 10.45 -7.56 -5.22
CA LYS A 95 11.66 -7.24 -5.99
C LYS A 95 11.44 -6.03 -6.89
N ALA A 96 10.35 -6.04 -7.67
CA ALA A 96 10.01 -4.92 -8.54
C ALA A 96 9.77 -3.61 -7.77
N ILE A 97 9.13 -3.66 -6.59
CA ILE A 97 8.94 -2.47 -5.74
C ILE A 97 10.30 -1.94 -5.26
N ILE A 98 11.23 -2.81 -4.86
CA ILE A 98 12.59 -2.43 -4.45
C ILE A 98 13.34 -1.77 -5.61
N ASP A 99 13.25 -2.36 -6.80
CA ASP A 99 13.93 -1.85 -8.00
C ASP A 99 13.40 -0.47 -8.42
N VAL A 100 12.08 -0.24 -8.32
CA VAL A 100 11.43 1.02 -8.69
C VAL A 100 11.59 2.11 -7.62
N PHE A 101 11.60 1.73 -6.33
CA PHE A 101 11.64 2.67 -5.21
C PHE A 101 12.77 2.39 -4.20
N PRO A 102 14.04 2.29 -4.64
CA PRO A 102 15.14 1.84 -3.78
C PRO A 102 15.31 2.71 -2.53
N HIS A 103 15.14 4.04 -2.66
CA HIS A 103 15.26 5.00 -1.56
C HIS A 103 14.25 4.81 -0.43
N GLN A 104 13.13 4.12 -0.65
CA GLN A 104 12.17 3.83 0.43
C GLN A 104 12.69 2.74 1.37
N PHE A 105 13.59 1.89 0.87
CA PHE A 105 14.19 0.77 1.58
C PHE A 105 15.56 1.11 2.15
N GLU A 106 16.23 2.14 1.62
CA GLU A 106 17.44 2.70 2.21
C GLU A 106 17.21 3.07 3.68
N ALA A 107 17.88 2.35 4.57
CA ALA A 107 17.79 2.61 5.99
C ALA A 107 18.36 4.00 6.29
N LYS A 108 17.51 4.95 6.74
CA LYS A 108 18.01 6.02 7.60
C LYS A 108 18.59 5.31 8.83
N LYS A 109 19.93 5.25 8.92
CA LYS A 109 20.65 4.71 10.09
C LYS A 109 20.01 5.31 11.35
N ARG A 110 19.15 4.56 12.02
CA ARG A 110 18.66 4.96 13.33
C ARG A 110 19.87 4.90 14.24
N PRO A 111 20.23 5.98 14.97
CA PRO A 111 21.29 5.88 15.94
C PRO A 111 20.88 4.78 16.93
N HIS A 112 21.69 3.72 17.02
CA HIS A 112 21.53 2.69 18.03
C HIS A 112 21.58 3.39 19.39
N LYS A 113 20.42 3.54 20.05
CA LYS A 113 20.39 3.80 21.48
C LYS A 113 20.80 2.47 22.12
N GLY A 114 22.10 2.31 22.33
CA GLY A 114 22.66 1.20 23.09
C GLY A 114 21.96 1.09 24.46
N PRO A 115 21.97 -0.10 25.09
CA PRO A 115 21.26 -0.32 26.34
C PRO A 115 21.76 0.70 27.36
N GLY A 116 20.83 1.50 27.87
CA GLY A 116 21.12 2.51 28.89
C GLY A 116 21.78 1.82 30.07
N ARG A 117 23.03 2.21 30.32
CA ARG A 117 23.79 1.82 31.51
C ARG A 117 23.05 2.33 32.74
N ILE A 118 22.22 1.49 33.35
CA ILE A 118 21.62 1.75 34.67
C ILE A 118 22.79 1.83 35.65
N ARG A 119 23.14 3.04 36.07
CA ARG A 119 24.04 3.27 37.20
C ARG A 119 23.24 2.96 38.47
N HIS A 120 23.46 1.77 39.05
CA HIS A 120 23.10 1.52 40.44
C HIS A 120 24.00 2.39 41.32
N THR A 121 23.44 3.42 41.94
CA THR A 121 24.10 4.11 43.05
C THR A 121 23.86 3.29 44.32
N ASN A 122 24.89 2.62 44.81
CA ASN A 122 24.90 2.08 46.16
C ASN A 122 24.73 3.24 47.14
N ARG A 123 23.66 3.20 47.94
CA ARG A 123 23.45 4.11 49.07
C ARG A 123 23.64 3.30 50.35
N THR A 124 24.81 3.42 50.96
CA THR A 124 25.08 3.06 52.35
C THR A 124 24.90 4.28 53.26
N HIS A 125 24.71 3.99 54.56
CA HIS A 125 24.64 4.88 55.74
C HIS A 125 23.27 5.53 55.99
N HIS A 126 22.63 5.43 57.15
CA HIS A 126 23.05 5.14 58.54
C HIS A 126 21.99 4.32 59.28
#